data_AF-C7ENZ5-F1
#
_entry.id   AF-C7ENZ5-F1
#
_cell.length_a   1.000
_cell.length_b   1.000
_cell.length_c   1.000
_cell.angle_alpha   90.00
_cell.angle_beta   90.00
_cell.angle_gamma   90.00
#
_symmetry.space_group_name_H-M   'P 1'
#
loop_
_entity.id
_entity.type
_entity.pdbx_description
1 polymer ?
#
loop_
_entity_poly.entity_id
_entity_poly.type
_entity_poly.pdbx_seq_one_letter_code
_entity_poly.pdbx_strand_id
1 'polypeptide(L)' 'PPSAVRFAVNYQLGPTLNPRDDIAIHVSPRFAEGFITRNHIVSMTWGPEENDGPMWIQPGQEFE' A
#
# COMPACT_ATOMS: atom_id res chain seq x y z
N PRO A 1 -13.70 1.61 7.24
CA PRO A 1 -14.56 2.75 7.65
C PRO A 1 -15.07 3.53 6.45
N PRO A 2 -16.29 4.09 6.46
CA PRO A 2 -16.81 4.90 5.36
C PRO A 2 -15.98 6.16 5.06
N SER A 3 -15.28 6.70 6.06
CA SER A 3 -14.40 7.86 5.95
C SER A 3 -12.92 7.51 5.66
N ALA A 4 -12.64 6.26 5.26
CA ALA A 4 -11.27 5.85 4.98
C ALA A 4 -10.71 6.59 3.76
N VAL A 5 -9.49 7.13 3.88
CA VAL A 5 -8.77 7.80 2.79
C VAL A 5 -7.80 6.84 2.09
N ARG A 6 -7.08 6.03 2.89
CA ARG A 6 -6.16 5.00 2.43
C ARG A 6 -5.82 4.03 3.56
N PHE A 7 -5.26 2.90 3.20
CA PHE A 7 -4.50 2.03 4.10
C PHE A 7 -3.33 1.39 3.34
N ALA A 8 -2.51 0.60 4.01
CA ALA A 8 -1.45 -0.16 3.36
C ALA A 8 -1.29 -1.55 3.98
N VAL A 9 -1.01 -2.53 3.13
CA VAL A 9 -0.56 -3.87 3.52
C VAL A 9 0.86 -4.01 3.01
N ASN A 10 1.78 -4.40 3.90
CA ASN A 10 3.20 -4.52 3.60
C ASN A 10 3.68 -5.95 3.88
N TYR A 11 4.31 -6.58 2.90
CA TYR A 11 5.12 -7.77 3.09
C TYR A 11 6.57 -7.34 3.35
N GLN A 12 6.93 -7.24 4.63
CA GLN A 12 8.19 -6.68 5.11
C GLN A 12 9.17 -7.79 5.54
N LEU A 13 10.47 -7.59 5.32
CA LEU A 13 11.53 -8.58 5.61
C LEU A 13 11.91 -8.69 7.09
N GLY A 14 11.24 -7.96 7.96
CA GLY A 14 11.40 -8.00 9.41
C GLY A 14 10.42 -7.05 10.08
N PRO A 15 10.34 -7.02 11.41
CA PRO A 15 9.39 -6.17 12.14
C PRO A 15 9.91 -4.74 12.40
N THR A 16 11.16 -4.44 12.06
CA THR A 16 11.81 -3.18 12.44
C THR A 16 11.24 -2.01 11.63
N LEU A 17 10.99 -0.89 12.30
CA LEU A 17 10.42 0.32 11.69
C LEU A 17 11.38 1.51 11.67
N ASN A 18 12.48 1.45 12.43
CA ASN A 18 13.47 2.53 12.49
C ASN A 18 14.89 2.00 12.82
N PRO A 19 15.80 1.90 11.83
CA PRO A 19 15.50 2.00 10.40
C PRO A 19 14.53 0.89 9.99
N ARG A 20 13.66 1.18 9.02
CA ARG A 20 12.65 0.23 8.57
C ARG A 20 13.31 -0.89 7.77
N ASP A 21 12.88 -2.14 8.00
CA ASP A 21 13.25 -3.27 7.15
C ASP A 21 12.64 -3.14 5.75
N ASP A 22 13.33 -3.64 4.73
CA ASP A 22 12.86 -3.60 3.35
C ASP A 22 11.43 -4.15 3.20
N ILE A 23 10.64 -3.51 2.34
CA ILE A 23 9.29 -3.95 1.98
C ILE A 23 9.36 -4.54 0.59
N ALA A 24 9.21 -5.87 0.49
CA ALA A 24 9.18 -6.55 -0.80
C ALA A 24 7.93 -6.17 -1.60
N ILE A 25 6.78 -6.06 -0.92
CA ILE A 25 5.50 -5.70 -1.53
C ILE A 25 4.77 -4.70 -0.64
N HIS A 26 4.53 -3.51 -1.16
CA HIS A 26 3.64 -2.50 -0.60
C HIS A 26 2.38 -2.44 -1.46
N VAL A 27 1.20 -2.63 -0.86
CA VAL A 27 -0.10 -2.45 -1.51
C VAL A 27 -0.87 -1.39 -0.75
N SER A 28 -1.19 -0.26 -1.40
CA SER A 28 -1.92 0.84 -0.77
C SER A 28 -3.07 1.33 -1.63
N PRO A 29 -4.32 0.95 -1.30
CA PRO A 29 -5.51 1.54 -1.88
C PRO A 29 -5.61 3.02 -1.50
N ARG A 30 -5.63 3.88 -2.51
CA ARG A 30 -5.77 5.33 -2.36
C ARG A 30 -7.14 5.75 -2.89
N PHE A 31 -8.11 5.86 -1.98
CA PHE A 31 -9.52 5.95 -2.37
C PHE A 31 -9.88 7.25 -3.08
N ALA A 32 -9.24 8.37 -2.72
CA ALA A 32 -9.49 9.66 -3.35
C ALA A 32 -8.94 9.71 -4.78
N GLU A 33 -7.82 9.03 -5.03
CA GLU A 33 -7.13 8.96 -6.31
C GLU A 33 -7.68 7.88 -7.24
N GLY A 34 -8.39 6.89 -6.69
CA GLY A 34 -9.10 5.88 -7.47
C GLY A 34 -8.22 4.76 -8.02
N PHE A 35 -7.02 4.56 -7.45
CA PHE A 35 -6.13 3.44 -7.79
C PHE A 35 -5.50 2.79 -6.55
N ILE A 36 -4.94 1.60 -6.76
CA ILE A 36 -4.17 0.88 -5.75
C ILE A 36 -2.69 0.99 -6.15
N THR A 37 -1.90 1.69 -5.35
CA THR A 37 -0.45 1.75 -5.56
C THR A 37 0.19 0.43 -5.16
N ARG A 38 0.99 -0.16 -6.06
CA ARG A 38 2.00 -1.14 -5.67
C ARG A 38 3.39 -0.55 -5.77
N ASN A 39 4.25 -0.91 -4.83
CA ASN A 39 5.66 -0.52 -4.84
C ASN A 39 6.48 -1.48 -3.93
N HIS A 40 7.76 -1.19 -3.76
CA HIS A 40 8.67 -1.79 -2.81
C HIS A 40 9.54 -0.72 -2.13
N ILE A 41 10.12 -1.06 -0.97
CA ILE A 41 11.18 -0.27 -0.33
C ILE A 41 12.44 -1.12 -0.27
N VAL A 42 13.55 -0.59 -0.77
CA VAL A 42 14.90 -1.15 -0.59
C VAL A 42 15.81 -0.08 -0.04
N SER A 43 16.53 -0.38 1.04
CA SER A 43 17.46 0.57 1.70
C SER A 43 16.78 1.91 1.98
N MET A 44 15.58 1.86 2.60
CA MET A 44 14.77 3.04 2.96
C MET A 44 14.28 3.89 1.77
N THR A 45 14.42 3.42 0.53
CA THR A 45 14.04 4.15 -0.68
C THR A 45 12.90 3.45 -1.40
N TRP A 46 11.88 4.22 -1.81
CA TRP A 46 10.80 3.73 -2.64
C TRP A 46 11.27 3.46 -4.07
N GLY A 47 10.83 2.34 -4.64
CA GLY A 47 10.98 2.05 -6.06
C GLY A 47 10.00 2.84 -6.94
N PRO A 48 9.93 2.52 -8.25
CA PRO A 48 8.89 3.04 -9.13
C PRO A 48 7.50 2.53 -8.72
N GLU A 49 6.52 3.42 -8.66
CA GLU A 49 5.13 3.05 -8.39
C GLU A 49 4.50 2.35 -9.60
N GLU A 50 3.64 1.37 -9.32
CA GLU A 50 2.74 0.78 -10.31
C GLU A 50 1.29 1.06 -9.88
N ASN A 51 0.60 1.91 -10.66
CA ASN A 51 -0.75 2.41 -10.31
C ASN A 51 -1.83 1.98 -11.32
N ASP A 52 -1.49 1.20 -12.34
CA ASP A 52 -2.44 0.76 -13.36
C ASP A 52 -3.42 -0.29 -12.82
N GLY A 53 -4.66 -0.22 -13.29
CA GLY A 53 -5.72 -1.17 -12.94
C GLY A 53 -6.87 -0.52 -12.18
N PRO A 54 -7.97 -1.26 -11.97
CA PRO A 54 -9.17 -0.71 -11.34
C PRO A 54 -9.07 -0.70 -9.81
N MET A 55 -9.89 0.16 -9.18
CA MET A 55 -10.13 0.15 -7.74
C MET A 55 -11.21 -0.88 -7.40
N TRP A 56 -10.82 -2.03 -6.87
CA TRP A 56 -11.77 -3.10 -6.49
C TRP A 56 -12.37 -2.94 -5.08
N ILE A 57 -11.85 -2.00 -4.29
CA ILE A 57 -12.18 -1.85 -2.86
C ILE A 57 -12.80 -0.48 -2.60
N GLN A 58 -13.79 -0.41 -1.71
CA GLN A 58 -14.47 0.84 -1.39
C GLN A 58 -14.51 1.12 0.11
N PRO A 59 -14.47 2.41 0.53
CA PRO A 59 -14.64 2.78 1.92
C PRO A 59 -15.96 2.25 2.50
N GLY A 60 -15.87 1.57 3.64
CA GLY A 60 -17.04 1.08 4.37
C GLY A 60 -17.62 -0.25 3.85
N GLN A 61 -17.01 -0.85 2.82
CA GLN A 61 -17.36 -2.19 2.35
C GLN A 61 -16.36 -3.24 2.86
N GLU A 62 -16.84 -4.48 3.01
CA GLU A 62 -16.01 -5.64 3.28
C GLU A 62 -15.24 -6.04 2.02
N PHE A 63 -14.05 -6.62 2.19
CA PHE A 63 -13.19 -7.14 1.13
C PHE A 63 -12.35 -8.29 1.69
N GLU A 64 -11.87 -9.16 0.79
CA GLU A 64 -10.94 -10.27 1.09
C GLU A 64 -9.74 -10.20 0.13
#